data_AF-A0A4Z2H359-F1
#
_entry.id   AF-A0A4Z2H359-F1
#
_cell.length_a   1.000
_cell.length_b   1.000
_cell.length_c   1.000
_cell.angle_alpha   90.00
_cell.angle_beta   90.00
_cell.angle_gamma   90.00
#
_symmetry.space_group_name_H-M   'P 1'
#
loop_
_entity.id
_entity.type
_entity.pdbx_description
1 polymer ?
#
loop_
_entity_poly.entity_id
_entity_poly.type
_entity_poly.pdbx_seq_one_letter_code
_entity_poly.pdbx_strand_id
1 'polypeptide(L)'
;MTSLQHVNPRVRGIRVSPHSRLQRLAEHITQDIALVLAGCLLPQLLKENTFPLDVRLRARRLLEACNGRSVGSYTNSSGMLHVRQSIAEFITRRDGGVPSYAKDIFISTGSQRALMVVVKLLARGEEETQTGVLTPMPCPHTLPALLDEAGVTLVPHQLTETRGWAVDLDELHRALKAARGRCEPRAIYISNPGNPTGHVQDWKSIEEVIQFAAAERLVLLVDEVYQDSVYGHGREFISYKRVLFEMDKEYLETVQLVSFHSLSSAHMGE
;
A
#
# COMPACT_ATOMS: atom_id res chain seq x y z
N MET A 1 0.07 -16.79 36.56
CA MET A 1 -1.15 -17.36 35.95
C MET A 1 -2.25 -17.38 37.00
N THR A 2 -3.05 -16.32 37.08
CA THR A 2 -4.24 -16.28 37.96
C THR A 2 -5.34 -17.08 37.27
N SER A 3 -5.82 -18.16 37.90
CA SER A 3 -6.85 -19.01 37.29
C SER A 3 -8.15 -18.22 37.13
N LEU A 4 -8.82 -18.39 35.97
CA LEU A 4 -10.12 -17.78 35.65
C LEU A 4 -11.23 -18.13 36.68
N GLN A 5 -10.95 -19.05 37.61
CA GLN A 5 -11.86 -19.47 38.69
C GLN A 5 -12.13 -18.34 39.72
N HIS A 6 -11.30 -17.29 39.75
CA HIS A 6 -11.46 -16.16 40.68
C HIS A 6 -12.12 -14.92 40.05
N VAL A 7 -12.42 -14.97 38.75
CA VAL A 7 -13.10 -13.86 38.05
C VAL A 7 -14.60 -13.90 38.35
N ASN A 8 -15.18 -12.74 38.68
CA ASN A 8 -16.60 -12.58 39.01
C ASN A 8 -17.50 -13.25 37.93
N PRO A 9 -18.46 -14.12 38.32
CA PRO A 9 -19.32 -14.85 37.39
C PRO A 9 -20.06 -13.95 36.39
N ARG A 10 -20.40 -12.71 36.78
CA ARG A 10 -21.06 -11.71 35.91
C ARG A 10 -20.17 -11.18 34.79
N VAL A 11 -18.84 -11.32 34.92
CA VAL A 11 -17.83 -10.84 33.95
C VAL A 11 -17.36 -11.97 33.03
N ARG A 12 -17.49 -13.25 33.44
CA ARG A 12 -17.08 -14.42 32.64
C ARG A 12 -17.82 -14.56 31.30
N GLY A 13 -19.01 -14.00 31.19
CA GLY A 13 -19.83 -14.02 29.96
C GLY A 13 -19.52 -12.88 28.98
N ILE A 14 -18.67 -11.91 29.35
CA ILE A 14 -18.34 -10.77 28.50
C ILE A 14 -17.38 -11.26 27.41
N ARG A 15 -17.88 -11.35 26.17
CA ARG A 15 -17.04 -11.70 25.02
C ARG A 15 -16.06 -10.55 24.76
N VAL A 16 -14.77 -10.88 24.74
CA VAL A 16 -13.72 -9.91 24.38
C VAL A 16 -14.00 -9.43 22.95
N SER A 17 -13.98 -8.10 22.75
CA SER A 17 -14.33 -7.48 21.47
C SER A 17 -13.44 -8.04 20.34
N PRO A 18 -13.89 -8.06 19.08
CA PRO A 18 -13.03 -8.38 17.94
C PRO A 18 -11.73 -7.55 17.96
N HIS A 19 -11.83 -6.29 18.41
CA HIS A 19 -10.70 -5.38 18.60
C HIS A 19 -9.60 -5.95 19.51
N SER A 20 -9.95 -6.56 20.63
CA SER A 20 -8.98 -7.19 21.56
C SER A 20 -8.28 -8.45 21.02
N ARG A 21 -8.85 -9.09 19.99
CA ARG A 21 -8.22 -10.22 19.29
C ARG A 21 -7.27 -9.73 18.23
N LEU A 22 -7.66 -8.67 17.51
CA LEU A 22 -6.81 -8.00 16.53
C LEU A 22 -5.59 -7.36 17.20
N GLN A 23 -5.78 -6.72 18.36
CA GLN A 23 -4.69 -6.14 19.15
C GLN A 23 -3.70 -7.21 19.64
N ARG A 24 -4.17 -8.36 20.13
CA ARG A 24 -3.29 -9.47 20.52
C ARG A 24 -2.54 -10.09 19.35
N LEU A 25 -3.15 -10.11 18.16
CA LEU A 25 -2.48 -10.59 16.95
C LEU A 25 -1.36 -9.64 16.54
N ALA A 26 -1.63 -8.32 16.55
CA ALA A 26 -0.63 -7.28 16.30
C ALA A 26 0.54 -7.39 17.28
N GLU A 27 0.27 -7.47 18.59
CA GLU A 27 1.30 -7.65 19.63
C GLU A 27 2.20 -8.88 19.38
N HIS A 28 1.62 -9.99 18.90
CA HIS A 28 2.38 -11.21 18.59
C HIS A 28 3.28 -11.03 17.36
N ILE A 29 2.76 -10.39 16.30
CA ILE A 29 3.51 -10.09 15.08
C ILE A 29 4.71 -9.19 15.40
N THR A 30 4.48 -8.15 16.20
CA THR A 30 5.53 -7.21 16.63
C THR A 30 6.59 -7.91 17.47
N GLN A 31 6.17 -8.81 18.36
CA GLN A 31 7.10 -9.62 19.13
C GLN A 31 7.95 -10.53 18.23
N ASP A 32 7.36 -11.20 17.25
CA ASP A 32 8.09 -12.07 16.32
C ASP A 32 9.08 -11.28 15.46
N ILE A 33 8.69 -10.10 14.96
CA ILE A 33 9.57 -9.20 14.21
C ILE A 33 10.77 -8.80 15.08
N ALA A 34 10.52 -8.39 16.34
CA ALA A 34 11.56 -8.00 17.27
C ALA A 34 12.54 -9.15 17.56
N LEU A 35 12.03 -10.38 17.72
CA LEU A 35 12.87 -11.56 17.95
C LEU A 35 13.71 -11.95 16.73
N VAL A 36 13.15 -11.86 15.52
CA VAL A 36 13.90 -12.08 14.28
C VAL A 36 15.02 -11.04 14.14
N LEU A 37 14.72 -9.77 14.38
CA LEU A 37 15.71 -8.69 14.36
C LEU A 37 16.81 -8.91 15.42
N ALA A 38 16.45 -9.29 16.64
CA ALA A 38 17.41 -9.63 17.69
C ALA A 38 18.33 -10.80 17.26
N GLY A 39 17.76 -11.83 16.63
CA GLY A 39 18.52 -12.94 16.07
C GLY A 39 19.47 -12.54 14.94
N CYS A 40 19.08 -11.56 14.12
CA CYS A 40 19.93 -11.01 13.08
C CYS A 40 21.07 -10.13 13.64
N LEU A 41 20.80 -9.32 14.66
CA LEU A 41 21.79 -8.43 15.29
C LEU A 41 22.77 -9.20 16.20
N LEU A 42 22.29 -10.26 16.85
CA LEU A 42 23.07 -11.11 17.74
C LEU A 42 22.95 -12.58 17.31
N PRO A 43 23.63 -13.02 16.23
CA PRO A 43 23.53 -14.39 15.71
C PRO A 43 23.92 -15.49 16.71
N GLN A 44 24.61 -15.14 17.79
CA GLN A 44 24.93 -16.02 18.93
C GLN A 44 23.63 -16.63 19.52
N LEU A 45 22.57 -15.83 19.62
CA LEU A 45 21.27 -16.23 20.19
C LEU A 45 20.55 -17.30 19.35
N LEU A 46 20.92 -17.45 18.07
CA LEU A 46 20.32 -18.45 17.17
C LEU A 46 20.82 -19.88 17.43
N LYS A 47 21.93 -20.04 18.18
CA LYS A 47 22.49 -21.34 18.56
C LYS A 47 21.76 -21.96 19.75
N GLU A 48 21.16 -21.12 20.58
CA GLU A 48 20.41 -21.55 21.74
C GLU A 48 18.96 -21.92 21.34
N ASN A 49 18.27 -22.68 22.19
CA ASN A 49 16.82 -22.90 22.05
C ASN A 49 16.00 -21.73 22.64
N THR A 50 16.61 -20.55 22.74
CA THR A 50 16.05 -19.32 23.32
C THR A 50 14.96 -18.71 22.43
N PHE A 51 15.01 -18.94 21.12
CA PHE A 51 14.00 -18.46 20.17
C PHE A 51 13.17 -19.60 19.56
N PRO A 52 11.88 -19.33 19.26
CA PRO A 52 11.04 -20.22 18.45
C PRO A 52 11.73 -20.67 17.15
N LEU A 53 11.41 -21.88 16.69
CA LEU A 53 12.07 -22.47 15.52
C LEU A 53 11.89 -21.60 14.26
N ASP A 54 10.69 -21.10 14.04
CA ASP A 54 10.34 -20.23 12.92
C ASP A 54 11.10 -18.90 12.96
N VAL A 55 11.23 -18.26 14.14
CA VAL A 55 12.07 -17.07 14.33
C VAL A 55 13.52 -17.36 13.93
N ARG A 56 14.09 -18.49 14.40
CA ARG A 56 15.48 -18.86 14.08
C ARG A 56 15.66 -19.12 12.58
N LEU A 57 14.71 -19.79 11.94
CA LEU A 57 14.75 -20.07 10.51
C LEU A 57 14.65 -18.79 9.69
N ARG A 58 13.75 -17.86 10.06
CA ARG A 58 13.60 -16.55 9.41
C ARG A 58 14.87 -15.70 9.55
N ALA A 59 15.44 -15.61 10.76
CA ALA A 59 16.67 -14.87 11.00
C ALA A 59 17.85 -15.45 10.22
N ARG A 60 18.03 -16.78 10.20
CA ARG A 60 19.09 -17.43 9.40
C ARG A 60 18.92 -17.16 7.91
N ARG A 61 17.70 -17.29 7.38
CA ARG A 61 17.42 -17.01 5.97
C ARG A 61 17.76 -15.55 5.60
N LEU A 62 17.41 -14.59 6.46
CA LEU A 62 17.75 -13.18 6.25
C LEU A 62 19.27 -12.95 6.28
N LEU A 63 19.97 -13.52 7.27
CA LEU A 63 21.42 -13.41 7.36
C LEU A 63 22.12 -14.04 6.15
N GLU A 64 21.65 -15.19 5.67
CA GLU A 64 22.20 -15.84 4.47
C GLU A 64 21.97 -15.01 3.21
N ALA A 65 20.88 -14.26 3.14
CA ALA A 65 20.58 -13.35 2.03
C ALA A 65 21.42 -12.05 2.08
N CYS A 66 21.94 -11.67 3.25
CA CYS A 66 22.80 -10.50 3.40
C CYS A 66 24.27 -10.83 3.09
N ASN A 67 24.91 -9.96 2.31
CA ASN A 67 26.35 -10.04 2.07
C ASN A 67 27.11 -9.96 3.41
N GLY A 68 28.07 -10.88 3.61
CA GLY A 68 28.84 -10.95 4.86
C GLY A 68 28.02 -11.41 6.08
N ARG A 69 26.79 -11.92 5.88
CA ARG A 69 25.90 -12.38 6.96
C ARG A 69 25.65 -11.31 8.03
N SER A 70 25.52 -10.05 7.59
CA SER A 70 25.28 -8.90 8.45
C SER A 70 24.15 -8.04 7.90
N VAL A 71 23.22 -7.66 8.78
CA VAL A 71 22.11 -6.77 8.44
C VAL A 71 22.49 -5.28 8.46
N GLY A 72 23.73 -4.94 8.83
CA GLY A 72 24.21 -3.55 8.90
C GLY A 72 24.84 -3.01 7.62
N SER A 73 24.97 -3.83 6.57
CA SER A 73 25.58 -3.44 5.31
C SER A 73 24.59 -2.73 4.38
N TYR A 74 25.09 -1.85 3.52
CA TYR A 74 24.27 -1.27 2.45
C TYR A 74 23.68 -2.35 1.54
N THR A 75 22.42 -2.17 1.16
CA THR A 75 21.75 -2.96 0.13
C THR A 75 21.76 -2.23 -1.21
N ASN A 76 21.28 -2.88 -2.27
CA ASN A 76 20.95 -2.19 -3.51
C ASN A 76 19.97 -1.03 -3.24
N SER A 77 20.03 0.05 -4.01
CA SER A 77 19.16 1.23 -3.87
C SER A 77 17.67 0.91 -4.01
N SER A 78 17.31 -0.13 -4.79
CA SER A 78 15.94 -0.65 -4.90
C SER A 78 15.52 -1.51 -3.70
N GLY A 79 16.45 -1.88 -2.82
CA GLY A 79 16.26 -2.78 -1.70
C GLY A 79 16.85 -4.17 -1.90
N MET A 80 16.90 -4.95 -0.82
CA MET A 80 17.46 -6.31 -0.81
C MET A 80 16.70 -7.23 -1.77
N LEU A 81 17.42 -7.90 -2.68
CA LEU A 81 16.82 -8.76 -3.71
C LEU A 81 15.92 -9.85 -3.12
N HIS A 82 16.37 -10.51 -2.05
CA HIS A 82 15.60 -11.56 -1.38
C HIS A 82 14.23 -11.06 -0.86
N VAL A 83 14.19 -9.84 -0.32
CA VAL A 83 12.94 -9.22 0.16
C VAL A 83 12.05 -8.85 -1.01
N ARG A 84 12.62 -8.25 -2.07
CA ARG A 84 11.87 -7.92 -3.29
C ARG A 84 11.27 -9.16 -3.95
N GLN A 85 12.00 -10.27 -3.99
CA GLN A 85 11.47 -11.56 -4.47
C GLN A 85 10.30 -12.04 -3.61
N SER A 86 10.44 -11.99 -2.28
CA SER A 86 9.36 -12.38 -1.36
C SER A 86 8.11 -11.51 -1.54
N ILE A 87 8.28 -10.20 -1.80
CA ILE A 87 7.18 -9.27 -2.11
C ILE A 87 6.53 -9.63 -3.46
N ALA A 88 7.32 -9.89 -4.50
CA ALA A 88 6.81 -10.30 -5.81
C ALA A 88 6.00 -11.60 -5.73
N GLU A 89 6.47 -12.59 -4.97
CA GLU A 89 5.73 -13.82 -4.73
C GLU A 89 4.43 -13.57 -3.96
N PHE A 90 4.45 -12.68 -2.96
CA PHE A 90 3.24 -12.26 -2.24
C PHE A 90 2.22 -11.63 -3.19
N ILE A 91 2.64 -10.65 -4.01
CA ILE A 91 1.78 -9.98 -4.99
C ILE A 91 1.22 -10.99 -5.98
N THR A 92 2.04 -11.92 -6.49
CA THR A 92 1.61 -12.96 -7.44
C THR A 92 0.53 -13.85 -6.83
N ARG A 93 0.70 -14.28 -5.57
CA ARG A 93 -0.31 -15.09 -4.86
C ARG A 93 -1.59 -14.30 -4.60
N ARG A 94 -1.47 -13.05 -4.14
CA ARG A 94 -2.59 -12.14 -3.86
C ARG A 94 -3.42 -11.89 -5.12
N ASP A 95 -2.75 -11.67 -6.25
CA ASP A 95 -3.36 -11.35 -7.53
C ASP A 95 -3.75 -12.61 -8.34
N GLY A 96 -4.05 -13.74 -7.68
CA GLY A 96 -4.58 -14.93 -8.35
C GLY A 96 -3.63 -15.61 -9.34
N GLY A 97 -2.32 -15.38 -9.24
CA GLY A 97 -1.31 -15.95 -10.12
C GLY A 97 -0.77 -14.97 -11.18
N VAL A 98 -1.28 -13.73 -11.25
CA VAL A 98 -0.72 -12.70 -12.14
C VAL A 98 0.75 -12.42 -11.77
N PRO A 99 1.72 -12.66 -12.68
CA PRO A 99 3.13 -12.54 -12.35
C PRO A 99 3.51 -11.16 -11.80
N SER A 100 4.43 -11.15 -10.84
CA SER A 100 5.12 -9.96 -10.36
C SER A 100 6.61 -10.27 -10.27
N TYR A 101 7.45 -9.27 -10.55
CA TYR A 101 8.90 -9.45 -10.64
C TYR A 101 9.64 -8.52 -9.68
N ALA A 102 10.70 -9.03 -9.06
CA ALA A 102 11.50 -8.26 -8.11
C ALA A 102 12.14 -6.99 -8.70
N LYS A 103 12.35 -6.96 -10.03
CA LYS A 103 12.88 -5.78 -10.75
C LYS A 103 11.92 -4.58 -10.75
N ASP A 104 10.62 -4.84 -10.58
CA ASP A 104 9.57 -3.81 -10.61
C ASP A 104 9.19 -3.36 -9.18
N ILE A 105 9.91 -3.85 -8.17
CA ILE A 105 9.66 -3.57 -6.75
C ILE A 105 10.77 -2.68 -6.21
N PHE A 106 10.37 -1.57 -5.59
CA PHE A 106 11.25 -0.63 -4.91
C PHE A 106 10.86 -0.52 -3.45
N ILE A 107 11.84 -0.67 -2.55
CA ILE A 107 11.64 -0.53 -1.11
C ILE A 107 11.98 0.90 -0.71
N SER A 108 11.06 1.56 -0.01
CA SER A 108 11.23 2.92 0.51
C SER A 108 10.99 2.97 2.02
N THR A 109 11.39 4.08 2.64
CA THR A 109 11.05 4.41 4.04
C THR A 109 9.61 4.94 4.13
N GLY A 110 8.65 4.03 3.92
CA GLY A 110 7.22 4.33 3.92
C GLY A 110 6.67 4.77 2.55
N SER A 111 5.35 4.67 2.39
CA SER A 111 4.65 4.96 1.13
C SER A 111 4.74 6.43 0.72
N GLN A 112 4.67 7.37 1.67
CA GLN A 112 4.74 8.81 1.40
C GLN A 112 6.08 9.23 0.76
N ARG A 113 7.20 8.65 1.20
CA ARG A 113 8.51 8.92 0.60
C ARG A 113 8.58 8.39 -0.85
N ALA A 114 8.01 7.22 -1.11
CA ALA A 114 7.91 6.70 -2.48
C ALA A 114 7.03 7.58 -3.36
N LEU A 115 5.86 8.00 -2.87
CA LEU A 115 4.96 8.90 -3.59
C LEU A 115 5.66 10.22 -3.93
N MET A 116 6.37 10.81 -2.96
CA MET A 116 7.17 12.03 -3.18
C MET A 116 8.17 11.87 -4.32
N VAL A 117 8.92 10.76 -4.35
CA VAL A 117 9.90 10.50 -5.42
C VAL A 117 9.22 10.42 -6.79
N VAL A 118 8.11 9.67 -6.87
CA VAL A 118 7.37 9.50 -8.13
C VAL A 118 6.77 10.81 -8.62
N VAL A 119 6.15 11.58 -7.71
CA VAL A 119 5.58 12.90 -8.06
C VAL A 119 6.68 13.87 -8.51
N LYS A 120 7.85 13.89 -7.83
CA LYS A 120 9.00 14.71 -8.26
C LYS A 120 9.57 14.29 -9.61
N LEU A 121 9.47 13.02 -10.00
CA LEU A 121 9.85 12.55 -11.34
C LEU A 121 8.87 13.01 -12.42
N LEU A 122 7.59 13.18 -12.07
CA LEU A 122 6.56 13.68 -12.98
C LEU A 122 6.53 15.20 -13.07
N ALA A 123 6.98 15.89 -12.01
CA ALA A 123 6.97 17.33 -11.88
C ALA A 123 7.77 18.00 -13.01
N ARG A 124 7.09 18.88 -13.73
CA ARG A 124 7.64 19.73 -14.79
C ARG A 124 6.79 20.98 -14.95
N GLY A 125 7.37 21.96 -15.63
CA GLY A 125 6.72 23.21 -16.01
C GLY A 125 6.62 24.20 -14.86
N GLU A 126 6.25 25.43 -15.21
CA GLU A 126 5.94 26.52 -14.29
C GLU A 126 4.55 27.06 -14.62
N GLU A 127 3.87 27.61 -13.61
CA GLU A 127 2.54 28.22 -13.72
C GLU A 127 1.54 27.34 -14.50
N GLU A 128 1.07 27.79 -15.66
CA GLU A 128 0.03 27.09 -16.45
C GLU A 128 0.51 25.77 -17.08
N THR A 129 1.83 25.56 -17.16
CA THR A 129 2.45 24.31 -17.65
C THR A 129 2.82 23.35 -16.53
N GLN A 130 2.57 23.75 -15.27
CA GLN A 130 2.88 22.94 -14.10
C GLN A 130 2.11 21.62 -14.16
N THR A 131 2.77 20.54 -13.75
CA THR A 131 2.16 19.22 -13.71
C THR A 131 1.00 19.19 -12.73
N GLY A 132 -0.13 18.64 -13.16
CA GLY A 132 -1.32 18.42 -12.33
C GLY A 132 -1.52 16.95 -11.95
N VAL A 133 -2.03 16.70 -10.74
CA VAL A 133 -2.44 15.38 -10.25
C VAL A 133 -3.91 15.42 -9.87
N LEU A 134 -4.73 14.63 -10.58
CA LEU A 134 -6.12 14.40 -10.20
C LEU A 134 -6.18 13.72 -8.83
N THR A 135 -6.84 14.36 -7.88
CA THR A 135 -6.81 13.99 -6.46
C THR A 135 -8.24 13.90 -5.90
N PRO A 136 -8.63 12.79 -5.24
CA PRO A 136 -9.97 12.62 -4.73
C PRO A 136 -10.23 13.57 -3.57
N MET A 137 -11.46 14.04 -3.45
CA MET A 137 -11.91 14.82 -2.30
C MET A 137 -13.01 14.05 -1.57
N PRO A 138 -12.84 13.76 -0.26
CA PRO A 138 -11.66 14.07 0.58
C PRO A 138 -10.44 13.16 0.26
N CYS A 139 -9.22 13.70 0.45
CA CYS A 139 -7.94 12.99 0.30
C CYS A 139 -7.24 12.77 1.66
N PRO A 140 -6.18 11.93 1.70
CA PRO A 140 -5.30 11.86 2.87
C PRO A 140 -4.72 13.23 3.24
N HIS A 141 -4.77 13.57 4.52
CA HIS A 141 -4.39 14.90 5.03
C HIS A 141 -2.96 15.36 4.67
N THR A 142 -2.03 14.42 4.45
CA THR A 142 -0.64 14.72 4.08
C THR A 142 -0.45 14.98 2.58
N LEU A 143 -1.38 14.55 1.74
CA LEU A 143 -1.21 14.57 0.29
C LEU A 143 -1.10 16.00 -0.28
N PRO A 144 -1.93 16.98 0.13
CA PRO A 144 -1.80 18.35 -0.38
C PRO A 144 -0.43 18.96 -0.13
N ALA A 145 0.11 18.80 1.10
CA ALA A 145 1.44 19.30 1.45
C ALA A 145 2.56 18.59 0.67
N LEU A 146 2.40 17.29 0.40
CA LEU A 146 3.35 16.52 -0.42
C LEU A 146 3.39 17.00 -1.87
N LEU A 147 2.22 17.26 -2.47
CA LEU A 147 2.12 17.76 -3.84
C LEU A 147 2.68 19.18 -3.96
N ASP A 148 2.41 20.04 -2.97
CA ASP A 148 2.96 21.40 -2.88
C ASP A 148 4.50 21.39 -2.79
N GLU A 149 5.07 20.57 -1.90
CA GLU A 149 6.54 20.41 -1.80
C GLU A 149 7.17 19.88 -3.10
N ALA A 150 6.43 19.07 -3.87
CA ALA A 150 6.88 18.55 -5.14
C ALA A 150 6.70 19.54 -6.31
N GLY A 151 6.09 20.72 -6.09
CA GLY A 151 5.79 21.69 -7.14
C GLY A 151 4.74 21.17 -8.12
N VAL A 152 3.75 20.43 -7.64
CA VAL A 152 2.71 19.78 -8.47
C VAL A 152 1.33 20.29 -8.07
N THR A 153 0.54 20.68 -9.07
CA THR A 153 -0.81 21.23 -8.88
C THR A 153 -1.77 20.11 -8.48
N LEU A 154 -2.45 20.28 -7.35
CA LEU A 154 -3.56 19.42 -6.95
C LEU A 154 -4.79 19.76 -7.80
N VAL A 155 -5.31 18.77 -8.54
CA VAL A 155 -6.56 18.89 -9.31
C VAL A 155 -7.66 18.11 -8.60
N PRO A 156 -8.58 18.77 -7.87
CA PRO A 156 -9.56 18.07 -7.06
C PRO A 156 -10.68 17.46 -7.92
N HIS A 157 -11.08 16.24 -7.61
CA HIS A 157 -12.31 15.61 -8.11
C HIS A 157 -13.13 15.09 -6.93
N GLN A 158 -14.45 15.27 -6.95
CA GLN A 158 -15.32 14.91 -5.83
C GLN A 158 -15.67 13.42 -5.84
N LEU A 159 -15.52 12.76 -4.70
CA LEU A 159 -16.11 11.44 -4.51
C LEU A 159 -17.62 11.58 -4.25
N THR A 160 -18.40 10.60 -4.71
CA THR A 160 -19.86 10.66 -4.58
C THR A 160 -20.31 10.05 -3.26
N GLU A 161 -20.49 10.89 -2.23
CA GLU A 161 -20.89 10.49 -0.87
C GLU A 161 -22.17 9.64 -0.87
N THR A 162 -23.19 10.04 -1.63
CA THR A 162 -24.48 9.32 -1.73
C THR A 162 -24.35 7.92 -2.32
N ARG A 163 -23.27 7.64 -3.03
CA ARG A 163 -22.91 6.32 -3.59
C ARG A 163 -21.81 5.63 -2.77
N GLY A 164 -21.65 6.01 -1.51
CA GLY A 164 -20.65 5.41 -0.61
C GLY A 164 -19.22 5.83 -0.94
N TRP A 165 -19.05 7.10 -1.34
CA TRP A 165 -17.76 7.68 -1.76
C TRP A 165 -17.17 7.05 -3.02
N ALA A 166 -18.02 6.59 -3.94
CA ALA A 166 -17.58 6.04 -5.21
C ALA A 166 -16.87 7.09 -6.08
N VAL A 167 -15.88 6.63 -6.85
CA VAL A 167 -15.26 7.41 -7.92
C VAL A 167 -16.28 7.54 -9.06
N ASP A 168 -16.45 8.75 -9.58
CA ASP A 168 -17.39 9.06 -10.65
C ASP A 168 -16.63 9.52 -11.90
N LEU A 169 -16.85 8.84 -13.03
CA LEU A 169 -16.17 9.14 -14.29
C LEU A 169 -16.55 10.52 -14.84
N ASP A 170 -17.82 10.94 -14.73
CA ASP A 170 -18.25 12.23 -15.26
C ASP A 170 -17.57 13.37 -14.48
N GLU A 171 -17.39 13.16 -13.17
CA GLU A 171 -16.65 14.06 -12.30
C GLU A 171 -15.15 14.10 -12.66
N LEU A 172 -14.53 12.96 -12.96
CA LEU A 172 -13.13 12.92 -13.41
C LEU A 172 -12.93 13.70 -14.72
N HIS A 173 -13.81 13.51 -15.71
CA HIS A 173 -13.76 14.27 -16.98
C HIS A 173 -13.97 15.77 -16.73
N ARG A 174 -14.92 16.14 -15.86
CA ARG A 174 -15.18 17.53 -15.48
C ARG A 174 -13.95 18.17 -14.84
N ALA A 175 -13.34 17.50 -13.86
CA ALA A 175 -12.15 17.99 -13.16
C ALA A 175 -10.96 18.14 -14.13
N LEU A 176 -10.73 17.15 -14.99
CA LEU A 176 -9.67 17.18 -16.00
C LEU A 176 -9.86 18.36 -16.98
N LYS A 177 -11.07 18.54 -17.50
CA LYS A 177 -11.38 19.64 -18.43
C LYS A 177 -11.23 21.01 -17.77
N ALA A 178 -11.64 21.15 -16.51
CA ALA A 178 -11.52 22.40 -15.77
C ALA A 178 -10.07 22.74 -15.39
N ALA A 179 -9.19 21.73 -15.31
CA ALA A 179 -7.78 21.89 -15.02
C ALA A 179 -6.94 22.26 -16.25
N ARG A 180 -7.33 21.77 -17.43
CA ARG A 180 -6.70 22.14 -18.70
C ARG A 180 -6.75 23.66 -18.89
N GLY A 181 -5.58 24.28 -19.06
CA GLY A 181 -5.40 25.73 -19.14
C GLY A 181 -4.96 26.41 -17.84
N ARG A 182 -4.96 25.69 -16.71
CA ARG A 182 -4.31 26.13 -15.45
C ARG A 182 -3.11 25.27 -15.05
N CYS A 183 -3.09 24.03 -15.52
CA CYS A 183 -2.00 23.09 -15.34
C CYS A 183 -2.09 22.03 -16.45
N GLU A 184 -1.10 21.14 -16.49
CA GLU A 184 -1.10 19.95 -17.34
C GLU A 184 -1.30 18.68 -16.48
N PRO A 185 -2.53 18.16 -16.34
CA PRO A 185 -2.74 16.90 -15.63
C PRO A 185 -1.96 15.76 -16.29
N ARG A 186 -1.13 15.05 -15.51
CA ARG A 186 -0.32 13.91 -15.99
C ARG A 186 -0.49 12.64 -15.18
N ALA A 187 -1.16 12.72 -14.04
CA ALA A 187 -1.42 11.57 -13.19
C ALA A 187 -2.75 11.70 -12.46
N ILE A 188 -3.25 10.56 -11.99
CA ILE A 188 -4.38 10.45 -11.09
C ILE A 188 -3.94 9.66 -9.86
N TYR A 189 -4.19 10.23 -8.68
CA TYR A 189 -4.01 9.58 -7.41
C TYR A 189 -5.32 8.90 -7.00
N ILE A 190 -5.24 7.63 -6.62
CA ILE A 190 -6.35 6.84 -6.10
C ILE A 190 -5.94 6.27 -4.75
N SER A 191 -6.86 6.24 -3.77
CA SER A 191 -6.67 5.54 -2.50
C SER A 191 -7.73 4.45 -2.40
N ASN A 192 -7.30 3.19 -2.40
CA ASN A 192 -8.19 2.03 -2.37
C ASN A 192 -7.58 0.87 -1.53
N PRO A 193 -8.14 0.54 -0.35
CA PRO A 193 -9.27 1.19 0.32
C PRO A 193 -9.01 2.66 0.66
N GLY A 194 -10.07 3.47 0.58
CA GLY A 194 -9.98 4.92 0.67
C GLY A 194 -9.67 5.46 2.06
N ASN A 195 -8.84 6.49 2.11
CA ASN A 195 -8.58 7.30 3.31
C ASN A 195 -8.91 8.77 3.01
N PRO A 196 -9.82 9.42 3.78
CA PRO A 196 -10.44 8.98 5.04
C PRO A 196 -11.78 8.22 4.90
N THR A 197 -12.24 7.95 3.69
CA THR A 197 -13.64 7.54 3.43
C THR A 197 -13.96 6.08 3.68
N GLY A 198 -12.95 5.20 3.73
CA GLY A 198 -13.11 3.76 3.96
C GLY A 198 -13.81 3.01 2.82
N HIS A 199 -14.03 3.64 1.67
CA HIS A 199 -14.63 2.97 0.52
C HIS A 199 -13.68 1.91 -0.05
N VAL A 200 -14.25 0.88 -0.68
CA VAL A 200 -13.52 -0.18 -1.37
C VAL A 200 -14.12 -0.28 -2.76
N GLN A 201 -13.30 -0.08 -3.79
CA GLN A 201 -13.75 -0.15 -5.17
C GLN A 201 -13.97 -1.60 -5.59
N ASP A 202 -15.03 -1.81 -6.38
CA ASP A 202 -15.26 -3.09 -7.05
C ASP A 202 -14.48 -3.17 -8.37
N TRP A 203 -14.52 -4.36 -8.98
CA TRP A 203 -13.82 -4.63 -10.25
C TRP A 203 -14.15 -3.60 -11.34
N LYS A 204 -15.45 -3.34 -11.52
CA LYS A 204 -15.94 -2.46 -12.58
C LYS A 204 -15.48 -1.02 -12.38
N SER A 205 -15.52 -0.52 -11.14
CA SER A 205 -15.04 0.82 -10.82
C SER A 205 -13.53 0.97 -11.07
N ILE A 206 -12.74 -0.06 -10.75
CA ILE A 206 -11.29 -0.05 -11.02
C ILE A 206 -11.04 -0.04 -12.54
N GLU A 207 -11.74 -0.89 -13.29
CA GLU A 207 -11.64 -0.98 -14.74
C GLU A 207 -11.98 0.36 -15.42
N GLU A 208 -13.08 0.99 -15.01
CA GLU A 208 -13.51 2.32 -15.49
C GLU A 208 -12.42 3.39 -15.27
N VAL A 209 -11.77 3.39 -14.10
CA VAL A 209 -10.66 4.32 -13.81
C VAL A 209 -9.43 4.02 -14.66
N ILE A 210 -9.11 2.75 -14.90
CA ILE A 210 -7.99 2.36 -15.78
C ILE A 210 -8.26 2.81 -17.22
N GLN A 211 -9.48 2.60 -17.73
CA GLN A 211 -9.89 3.04 -19.06
C GLN A 211 -9.79 4.56 -19.21
N PHE A 212 -10.26 5.31 -18.21
CA PHE A 212 -10.13 6.75 -18.16
C PHE A 212 -8.66 7.20 -18.19
N ALA A 213 -7.80 6.60 -17.34
CA ALA A 213 -6.39 6.93 -17.30
C ALA A 213 -5.67 6.60 -18.61
N ALA A 214 -6.04 5.50 -19.27
CA ALA A 214 -5.50 5.12 -20.57
C ALA A 214 -5.88 6.13 -21.67
N ALA A 215 -7.16 6.49 -21.76
CA ALA A 215 -7.69 7.43 -22.75
C ALA A 215 -7.03 8.82 -22.63
N GLU A 216 -6.81 9.26 -21.38
CA GLU A 216 -6.27 10.58 -21.09
C GLU A 216 -4.74 10.58 -20.87
N ARG A 217 -4.08 9.43 -21.05
CA ARG A 217 -2.62 9.23 -20.90
C ARG A 217 -2.09 9.69 -19.53
N LEU A 218 -2.80 9.32 -18.48
CA LEU A 218 -2.47 9.64 -17.09
C LEU A 218 -1.75 8.46 -16.43
N VAL A 219 -0.73 8.77 -15.62
CA VAL A 219 -0.11 7.79 -14.73
C VAL A 219 -1.05 7.49 -13.56
N LEU A 220 -1.30 6.22 -13.29
CA LEU A 220 -2.05 5.76 -12.12
C LEU A 220 -1.11 5.70 -10.90
N LEU A 221 -1.39 6.51 -9.89
CA LEU A 221 -0.73 6.50 -8.59
C LEU A 221 -1.70 5.91 -7.57
N VAL A 222 -1.59 4.62 -7.27
CA VAL A 222 -2.60 3.89 -6.49
C VAL A 222 -2.08 3.54 -5.11
N ASP A 223 -2.67 4.14 -4.09
CA ASP A 223 -2.36 3.91 -2.69
C ASP A 223 -3.21 2.75 -2.13
N GLU A 224 -2.58 1.57 -2.03
CA GLU A 224 -3.13 0.30 -1.56
C GLU A 224 -2.59 -0.05 -0.14
N VAL A 225 -2.26 0.97 0.66
CA VAL A 225 -1.74 0.87 2.03
C VAL A 225 -2.73 0.11 2.95
N TYR A 226 -4.04 0.28 2.73
CA TYR A 226 -5.08 -0.37 3.54
C TYR A 226 -5.61 -1.70 2.97
N GLN A 227 -4.88 -2.37 2.06
CA GLN A 227 -5.37 -3.58 1.38
C GLN A 227 -5.81 -4.72 2.32
N ASP A 228 -5.21 -4.82 3.52
CA ASP A 228 -5.56 -5.82 4.53
C ASP A 228 -6.71 -5.38 5.46
N SER A 229 -7.21 -4.15 5.31
CA SER A 229 -8.24 -3.53 6.15
C SER A 229 -9.58 -3.42 5.41
N VAL A 230 -10.03 -4.51 4.78
CA VAL A 230 -11.33 -4.58 4.13
C VAL A 230 -12.35 -5.23 5.05
N TYR A 231 -13.44 -4.51 5.32
CA TYR A 231 -14.52 -4.95 6.20
C TYR A 231 -15.86 -4.92 5.46
N GLY A 232 -16.75 -5.86 5.81
CA GLY A 232 -18.10 -5.95 5.26
C GLY A 232 -18.33 -7.24 4.47
N HIS A 233 -19.58 -7.71 4.48
CA HIS A 233 -19.94 -8.93 3.74
C HIS A 233 -19.85 -8.71 2.23
N GLY A 234 -19.19 -9.64 1.54
CA GLY A 234 -19.04 -9.60 0.08
C GLY A 234 -18.08 -8.53 -0.43
N ARG A 235 -17.29 -7.90 0.44
CA ARG A 235 -16.22 -6.98 0.05
C ARG A 235 -14.88 -7.69 0.12
N GLU A 236 -14.10 -7.55 -0.93
CA GLU A 236 -12.72 -8.02 -0.99
C GLU A 236 -11.84 -6.91 -1.55
N PHE A 237 -10.56 -6.94 -1.20
CA PHE A 237 -9.58 -6.07 -1.83
C PHE A 237 -9.26 -6.61 -3.22
N ILE A 238 -9.33 -5.72 -4.22
CA ILE A 238 -8.91 -5.99 -5.60
C ILE A 238 -7.81 -4.99 -5.93
N SER A 239 -6.64 -5.49 -6.31
CA SER A 239 -5.53 -4.63 -6.69
C SER A 239 -5.72 -4.05 -8.08
N TYR A 240 -5.30 -2.80 -8.29
CA TYR A 240 -5.29 -2.18 -9.61
C TYR A 240 -4.40 -2.96 -10.59
N LYS A 241 -3.30 -3.54 -10.08
CA LYS A 241 -2.41 -4.41 -10.87
C LYS A 241 -3.16 -5.62 -11.41
N ARG A 242 -3.96 -6.31 -10.59
CA ARG A 242 -4.70 -7.49 -11.04
C ARG A 242 -5.67 -7.14 -12.16
N VAL A 243 -6.48 -6.10 -11.97
CA VAL A 243 -7.46 -5.67 -12.98
C VAL A 243 -6.75 -5.29 -14.27
N LEU A 244 -5.71 -4.45 -14.21
CA LEU A 244 -4.94 -4.04 -15.39
C LEU A 244 -4.38 -5.24 -16.19
N PHE A 245 -3.89 -6.28 -15.51
CA PHE A 245 -3.32 -7.48 -16.14
C PHE A 245 -4.36 -8.46 -16.68
N GLU A 246 -5.60 -8.40 -16.19
CA GLU A 246 -6.72 -9.20 -16.70
C GLU A 246 -7.52 -8.46 -17.79
N MET A 247 -7.26 -7.16 -18.00
CA MET A 247 -7.79 -6.37 -19.13
C MET A 247 -7.07 -6.69 -20.45
N ASP A 248 -7.57 -6.12 -21.55
CA ASP A 248 -6.98 -6.27 -22.88
C ASP A 248 -5.50 -5.82 -22.94
N LYS A 249 -4.72 -6.51 -23.77
CA LYS A 249 -3.27 -6.31 -23.93
C LYS A 249 -2.87 -4.86 -24.28
N GLU A 250 -3.75 -4.12 -24.94
CA GLU A 250 -3.54 -2.70 -25.26
C GLU A 250 -3.38 -1.84 -24.00
N TYR A 251 -4.15 -2.09 -22.95
CA TYR A 251 -4.03 -1.37 -21.69
C TYR A 251 -2.71 -1.70 -20.99
N LEU A 252 -2.29 -2.96 -21.01
CA LEU A 252 -1.02 -3.40 -20.42
C LEU A 252 0.21 -2.72 -21.04
N GLU A 253 0.16 -2.39 -22.32
CA GLU A 253 1.27 -1.78 -23.04
C GLU A 253 1.29 -0.25 -22.93
N THR A 254 0.17 0.37 -22.56
CA THR A 254 0.00 1.83 -22.58
C THR A 254 -0.12 2.46 -21.19
N VAL A 255 -0.74 1.76 -20.24
CA VAL A 255 -1.02 2.29 -18.90
C VAL A 255 0.22 2.21 -18.02
N GLN A 256 0.61 3.34 -17.46
CA GLN A 256 1.65 3.42 -16.43
C GLN A 256 1.00 3.36 -15.05
N LEU A 257 1.33 2.33 -14.27
CA LEU A 257 0.77 2.10 -12.93
C LEU A 257 1.89 2.04 -11.89
N VAL A 258 1.73 2.81 -10.80
CA VAL A 258 2.54 2.73 -9.60
C VAL A 258 1.63 2.46 -8.41
N SER A 259 1.76 1.26 -7.83
CA SER A 259 1.04 0.87 -6.62
C SER A 259 1.90 1.08 -5.38
N PHE A 260 1.35 1.72 -4.35
CA PHE A 260 2.01 1.97 -3.07
C PHE A 260 1.44 1.07 -1.98
N HIS A 261 2.31 0.58 -1.11
CA HIS A 261 1.93 -0.15 0.09
C HIS A 261 2.87 0.21 1.24
N SER A 262 2.48 -0.07 2.48
CA SER A 262 3.26 0.25 3.67
C SER A 262 3.08 -0.82 4.73
N LEU A 263 4.13 -1.04 5.53
CA LEU A 263 4.06 -1.86 6.75
C LEU A 263 3.44 -1.10 7.93
N SER A 264 3.21 0.20 7.79
CA SER A 264 2.76 1.10 8.87
C SER A 264 1.24 1.15 9.07
N SER A 265 0.48 0.34 8.33
CA SER A 265 -0.98 0.42 8.25
C SER A 265 -1.57 -0.98 8.26
N ALA A 266 -2.68 -1.15 8.99
CA ALA A 266 -3.34 -2.42 9.29
C ALA A 266 -2.70 -3.21 10.46
N HIS A 267 -3.30 -4.36 10.79
CA HIS A 267 -2.97 -5.22 11.95
C HIS A 267 -1.53 -5.76 12.00
N MET A 268 -0.73 -5.51 10.96
CA MET A 268 0.69 -5.88 10.86
C MET A 268 1.63 -4.71 11.23
N GLY A 269 1.08 -3.50 11.39
CA GLY A 269 1.81 -2.28 11.74
C GLY A 269 1.59 -1.88 13.19
N GLU A 270 2.71 -1.55 13.84
CA GLU A 270 2.98 -1.38 15.28
C GLU A 270 3.27 -2.65 16.07
#